data_AF-G2FQ45-F1
#
_entry.id   AF-G2FQ45-F1
#
_cell.length_a   1.000
_cell.length_b   1.000
_cell.length_c   1.000
_cell.angle_alpha   90.00
_cell.angle_beta   90.00
_cell.angle_gamma   90.00
#
_symmetry.space_group_name_H-M   'P 1'
#
loop_
_entity.id
_entity.type
_entity.pdbx_description
1 polymer ?
#
loop_
_entity_poly.entity_id
_entity_poly.type
_entity_poly.pdbx_seq_one_letter_code
_entity_poly.pdbx_strand_id
1 'polypeptide(L)'
;MKQLLILSGKGGTGKTTIASAFIKLAKAKVYADCDVDAPNLHLVMNQSAEAKRSNYYGLPKAVINPKLCVQCDLCLQNCRFDAIQVGLDYQVDDYACEGCGVCESICPVGAIFSKPVLTGELMLYLDDAIFSTAQLRMGSGNSGMLVTEVKKQMRTAAITDHDLAIIDGSPGIGCPVIASISGVDMVLIVAEPSVSGISDMERIIKTAAKFQTRTAICINKFDTNIENTVIIESFCQKFNLPFAGRIPFDPDVVKAINRGQSIVDMDCEAGRATKNIFDKTIKILFQESLG
;
A
#
# COMPACT_ATOMS: atom_id res chain seq x y z
N MET A 1 -3.59 16.63 11.84
CA MET A 1 -2.99 16.10 10.59
C MET A 1 -4.02 15.40 9.70
N LYS A 2 -4.25 15.92 8.49
CA LYS A 2 -4.96 15.24 7.40
C LYS A 2 -4.07 14.15 6.77
N GLN A 3 -4.64 13.00 6.44
CA GLN A 3 -3.95 11.91 5.72
C GLN A 3 -4.46 11.79 4.30
N LEU A 4 -3.60 12.10 3.33
CA LEU A 4 -3.84 11.87 1.90
C LEU A 4 -3.14 10.59 1.46
N LEU A 5 -3.94 9.62 1.07
CA LEU A 5 -3.46 8.36 0.50
C LEU A 5 -3.45 8.43 -1.02
N ILE A 6 -2.35 8.02 -1.64
CA ILE A 6 -2.23 7.90 -3.09
C ILE A 6 -2.22 6.41 -3.45
N LEU A 7 -3.16 5.97 -4.29
CA LEU A 7 -3.36 4.56 -4.64
C LEU A 7 -3.44 4.34 -6.15
N SER A 8 -3.17 3.11 -6.58
CA SER A 8 -3.41 2.67 -7.96
C SER A 8 -3.86 1.21 -8.01
N GLY A 9 -4.65 0.89 -9.05
CA GLY A 9 -5.17 -0.46 -9.27
C GLY A 9 -4.12 -1.52 -9.56
N LYS A 10 -2.99 -1.12 -10.12
CA LYS A 10 -1.89 -1.99 -10.53
C LYS A 10 -0.53 -1.32 -10.34
N GLY A 11 0.53 -2.12 -10.40
CA GLY A 11 1.91 -1.62 -10.46
C GLY A 11 2.19 -0.90 -11.79
N GLY A 12 3.12 0.06 -11.78
CA GLY A 12 3.56 0.78 -12.99
C GLY A 12 2.66 1.94 -13.45
N THR A 13 1.57 2.23 -12.72
CA THR A 13 0.66 3.36 -13.00
C THR A 13 1.24 4.73 -12.63
N GLY A 14 2.39 4.80 -11.96
CA GLY A 14 3.05 6.07 -11.57
C GLY A 14 2.62 6.62 -10.20
N LYS A 15 2.01 5.78 -9.36
CA LYS A 15 1.60 6.10 -7.97
C LYS A 15 2.74 6.71 -7.16
N THR A 16 3.87 6.02 -7.02
CA THR A 16 5.05 6.49 -6.29
C THR A 16 5.64 7.77 -6.90
N THR A 17 5.61 7.91 -8.22
CA THR A 17 6.04 9.14 -8.90
C THR A 17 5.23 10.33 -8.42
N ILE A 18 3.90 10.20 -8.38
CA ILE A 18 2.99 11.25 -7.91
C ILE A 18 3.13 11.45 -6.40
N ALA A 19 3.29 10.38 -5.61
CA ALA A 19 3.49 10.48 -4.17
C ALA A 19 4.77 11.25 -3.80
N SER A 20 5.90 10.94 -4.42
CA SER A 20 7.15 11.69 -4.22
C SER A 20 7.01 13.17 -4.60
N ALA A 21 6.29 13.46 -5.69
CA ALA A 21 6.02 14.82 -6.12
C ALA A 21 5.15 15.59 -5.11
N PHE A 22 4.09 14.94 -4.61
CA PHE A 22 3.20 15.53 -3.60
C PHE A 22 3.92 15.80 -2.29
N ILE A 23 4.77 14.88 -1.83
CA ILE A 23 5.61 15.09 -0.64
C ILE A 23 6.48 16.32 -0.81
N LYS A 24 7.13 16.47 -1.98
CA LYS A 24 8.03 17.60 -2.25
C LYS A 24 7.28 18.93 -2.39
N LEU A 25 6.18 18.95 -3.14
CA LEU A 25 5.37 20.16 -3.35
C LEU A 25 4.73 20.66 -2.04
N ALA A 26 4.22 19.74 -1.21
CA ALA A 26 3.67 20.08 0.11
C ALA A 26 4.76 20.42 1.14
N LYS A 27 6.04 20.15 0.85
CA LYS A 27 7.12 20.10 1.85
C LYS A 27 6.70 19.24 3.05
N ALA A 28 6.01 18.12 2.77
CA ALA A 28 5.39 17.30 3.79
C ALA A 28 6.45 16.75 4.75
N LYS A 29 6.21 16.95 6.05
CA LYS A 29 7.08 16.47 7.13
C LYS A 29 6.74 15.07 7.61
N VAL A 30 5.61 14.52 7.17
CA VAL A 30 5.17 13.18 7.52
C VAL A 30 4.74 12.45 6.26
N TYR A 31 5.34 11.29 6.01
CA TYR A 31 4.95 10.44 4.90
C TYR A 31 5.26 8.97 5.16
N ALA A 32 4.62 8.09 4.39
CA ALA A 32 4.81 6.66 4.49
C ALA A 32 4.83 5.97 3.13
N ASP A 33 5.60 4.90 3.03
CA ASP A 33 5.59 3.96 1.91
C ASP A 33 4.95 2.65 2.38
N CYS A 34 3.72 2.44 1.94
CA CYS A 34 2.91 1.26 2.21
C CYS A 34 3.05 0.21 1.10
N ASP A 35 3.91 0.40 0.09
CA ASP A 35 4.27 -0.65 -0.86
C ASP A 35 5.34 -1.57 -0.25
N VAL A 36 4.95 -2.35 0.77
CA VAL A 36 5.89 -3.14 1.60
C VAL A 36 6.47 -4.36 0.87
N ASP A 37 5.87 -4.73 -0.25
CA ASP A 37 6.32 -5.84 -1.10
C ASP A 37 7.50 -5.40 -2.00
N ALA A 38 7.50 -4.15 -2.45
CA ALA A 38 8.56 -3.56 -3.26
C ALA A 38 8.75 -2.05 -2.96
N PRO A 39 9.18 -1.69 -1.73
CA PRO A 39 9.24 -0.31 -1.31
C PRO A 39 10.28 0.44 -2.13
N ASN A 40 9.91 1.60 -2.66
CA ASN A 40 10.73 2.36 -3.61
C ASN A 40 10.71 3.86 -3.36
N LEU A 41 9.86 4.36 -2.44
CA LEU A 41 9.78 5.79 -2.17
C LEU A 41 11.10 6.32 -1.60
N HIS A 42 11.81 5.50 -0.83
CA HIS A 42 13.14 5.80 -0.28
C HIS A 42 14.23 6.07 -1.34
N LEU A 43 14.02 5.66 -2.60
CA LEU A 43 14.97 5.91 -3.69
C LEU A 43 14.91 7.36 -4.20
N VAL A 44 13.76 8.03 -4.02
CA VAL A 44 13.53 9.41 -4.46
C VAL A 44 13.57 10.37 -3.27
N MET A 45 13.24 9.87 -2.08
CA MET A 45 13.35 10.62 -0.84
C MET A 45 14.79 10.49 -0.32
N ASN A 46 15.60 11.53 -0.47
CA ASN A 46 16.96 11.59 0.09
C ASN A 46 16.92 11.50 1.62
N GLN A 47 16.99 10.30 2.17
CA GLN A 47 17.13 10.06 3.60
C GLN A 47 18.62 10.09 3.96
N SER A 48 19.00 10.98 4.87
CA SER A 48 20.38 11.06 5.36
C SER A 48 20.59 10.30 6.67
N ALA A 49 19.51 10.10 7.44
CA ALA A 49 19.55 9.42 8.72
C ALA A 49 19.47 7.89 8.59
N GLU A 50 20.05 7.20 9.58
CA GLU A 50 19.91 5.76 9.72
C GLU A 50 18.50 5.40 10.22
N ALA A 51 17.88 4.39 9.62
CA ALA A 51 16.57 3.92 10.02
C ALA A 51 16.61 3.24 11.39
N LYS A 52 15.66 3.57 12.27
CA LYS A 52 15.30 2.69 13.40
C LYS A 52 14.60 1.47 12.84
N ARG A 53 15.23 0.30 13.00
CA ARG A 53 14.72 -0.98 12.50
C ARG A 53 14.07 -1.79 13.61
N SER A 54 12.97 -2.45 13.30
CA SER A 54 12.37 -3.44 14.19
C SER A 54 11.79 -4.62 13.42
N ASN A 55 11.97 -5.81 13.98
CA ASN A 55 11.43 -7.03 13.42
C ASN A 55 9.89 -7.01 13.44
N TYR A 56 9.28 -7.40 12.32
CA TYR A 56 7.85 -7.60 12.23
C TYR A 56 7.52 -9.10 12.18
N TYR A 57 6.71 -9.53 13.15
CA TYR A 57 6.21 -10.90 13.22
C TYR A 57 4.76 -10.92 12.74
N GLY A 58 4.51 -11.66 11.67
CA GLY A 58 3.19 -11.84 11.09
C GLY A 58 2.36 -12.88 11.85
N LEU A 59 1.38 -13.47 11.16
CA LEU A 59 0.65 -14.60 11.72
C LEU A 59 1.61 -15.76 12.03
N PRO A 60 1.48 -16.40 13.20
CA PRO A 60 2.34 -17.51 13.56
C PRO A 60 2.08 -18.71 12.65
N LYS A 61 3.07 -19.58 12.49
CA LYS A 61 2.93 -20.83 11.73
C LYS A 61 2.74 -21.99 12.70
N ALA A 62 1.90 -22.95 12.33
CA ALA A 62 1.66 -24.13 13.14
C ALA A 62 2.89 -25.06 13.09
N VAL A 63 3.22 -25.68 14.21
CA VAL A 63 4.28 -26.69 14.33
C VAL A 63 3.70 -27.91 15.04
N ILE A 64 4.00 -29.10 14.52
CA ILE A 64 3.56 -30.38 15.09
C ILE A 64 4.73 -30.99 15.86
N ASN A 65 4.50 -31.36 17.12
CA ASN A 65 5.42 -32.16 17.91
C ASN A 65 5.19 -33.66 17.62
N PRO A 66 6.11 -34.35 16.91
CA PRO A 66 5.92 -35.74 16.53
C PRO A 66 5.86 -36.68 17.73
N LYS A 67 6.47 -36.32 18.86
CA LYS A 67 6.46 -37.14 20.08
C LYS A 67 5.10 -37.19 20.78
N LEU A 68 4.27 -36.16 20.57
CA LEU A 68 2.93 -36.06 21.15
C LEU A 68 1.84 -36.43 20.14
N CYS A 69 2.13 -36.30 18.84
CA CYS A 69 1.17 -36.53 17.79
C CYS A 69 0.75 -38.01 17.74
N VAL A 70 -0.55 -38.25 17.86
CA VAL A 70 -1.16 -39.59 17.73
C VAL A 70 -1.70 -39.88 16.32
N GLN A 71 -1.35 -39.03 15.34
CA GLN A 71 -1.72 -39.18 13.92
C GLN A 71 -3.23 -39.38 13.68
N CYS A 72 -4.08 -38.66 14.42
CA CYS A 72 -5.54 -38.79 14.38
C CYS A 72 -6.24 -38.09 13.20
N ASP A 73 -5.50 -37.53 12.24
CA ASP A 73 -6.01 -36.82 11.04
C ASP A 73 -6.84 -35.56 11.24
N LEU A 74 -7.25 -35.20 12.46
CA LEU A 74 -8.11 -34.02 12.68
C LEU A 74 -7.52 -32.73 12.09
N CYS A 75 -6.21 -32.50 12.26
CA CYS A 75 -5.53 -31.33 11.69
C CYS A 75 -5.52 -31.32 10.15
N LEU A 76 -5.36 -32.49 9.52
CA LEU A 76 -5.39 -32.66 8.07
C LEU A 76 -6.80 -32.38 7.53
N GLN A 77 -7.83 -32.97 8.14
CA GLN A 77 -9.23 -32.85 7.69
C GLN A 77 -9.79 -31.42 7.79
N ASN A 78 -9.25 -30.60 8.69
CA ASN A 78 -9.75 -29.25 8.95
C ASN A 78 -8.82 -28.15 8.39
N CYS A 79 -7.69 -28.52 7.78
CA CYS A 79 -6.82 -27.55 7.13
C CYS A 79 -7.41 -27.14 5.78
N ARG A 80 -7.91 -25.90 5.66
CA ARG A 80 -8.44 -25.37 4.39
C ARG A 80 -7.36 -24.97 3.39
N PHE A 81 -6.10 -25.04 3.78
CA PHE A 81 -4.95 -24.57 3.01
C PHE A 81 -4.03 -25.73 2.59
N ASP A 82 -4.43 -26.97 2.86
CA ASP A 82 -3.66 -28.18 2.55
C ASP A 82 -2.22 -28.13 3.08
N ALA A 83 -2.02 -27.46 4.21
CA ALA A 83 -0.71 -27.21 4.78
C ALA A 83 -0.17 -28.36 5.64
N ILE A 84 -0.91 -29.45 5.82
CA ILE A 84 -0.47 -30.61 6.62
C ILE A 84 0.07 -31.69 5.67
N GLN A 85 1.34 -32.02 5.81
CA GLN A 85 2.02 -33.05 5.03
C GLN A 85 2.08 -34.37 5.83
N VAL A 86 1.68 -35.46 5.19
CA VAL A 86 1.69 -36.80 5.77
C VAL A 86 2.96 -37.53 5.31
N GLY A 87 3.81 -37.89 6.27
CA GLY A 87 5.00 -38.72 6.09
C GLY A 87 5.12 -39.76 7.19
N LEU A 88 6.35 -40.09 7.60
CA LEU A 88 6.58 -40.87 8.83
C LEU A 88 6.02 -40.15 10.06
N ASP A 89 6.21 -38.83 10.11
CA ASP A 89 5.62 -37.91 11.06
C ASP A 89 4.79 -36.85 10.32
N TYR A 90 3.82 -36.25 11.00
CA TYR A 90 3.03 -35.16 10.40
C TYR A 90 3.82 -33.87 10.49
N GLN A 91 3.89 -33.14 9.38
CA GLN A 91 4.61 -31.87 9.28
C GLN A 91 3.70 -30.79 8.71
N VAL A 92 4.06 -29.54 8.97
CA VAL A 92 3.37 -28.38 8.40
C VAL A 92 4.24 -27.81 7.30
N ASP A 93 3.64 -27.58 6.14
CA ASP A 93 4.22 -26.76 5.09
C ASP A 93 4.11 -25.28 5.48
N ASP A 94 5.23 -24.67 5.84
CA ASP A 94 5.31 -23.28 6.27
C ASP A 94 4.84 -22.29 5.17
N TYR A 95 4.96 -22.64 3.89
CA TYR A 95 4.53 -21.78 2.79
C TYR A 95 3.02 -21.84 2.56
N ALA A 96 2.41 -23.01 2.73
CA ALA A 96 0.96 -23.17 2.60
C ALA A 96 0.18 -22.78 3.87
N CYS A 97 0.81 -22.82 5.05
CA CYS A 97 0.14 -22.53 6.31
C CYS A 97 -0.24 -21.05 6.46
N GLU A 98 -1.52 -20.69 6.48
CA GLU A 98 -1.95 -19.30 6.72
C GLU A 98 -1.94 -18.86 8.19
N GLY A 99 -1.58 -19.74 9.13
CA GLY A 99 -1.49 -19.38 10.54
C GLY A 99 -2.84 -19.16 11.25
N CYS A 100 -3.91 -19.78 10.76
CA CYS A 100 -5.27 -19.58 11.28
C CYS A 100 -5.53 -20.23 12.67
N GLY A 101 -4.64 -21.09 13.16
CA GLY A 101 -4.75 -21.73 14.49
C GLY A 101 -5.79 -22.85 14.61
N VAL A 102 -6.52 -23.19 13.55
CA VAL A 102 -7.56 -24.23 13.59
C VAL A 102 -6.98 -25.58 14.01
N CYS A 103 -5.84 -25.98 13.44
CA CYS A 103 -5.20 -27.27 13.74
C CYS A 103 -4.72 -27.37 15.21
N GLU A 104 -4.23 -26.28 15.80
CA GLU A 104 -3.89 -26.19 17.22
C GLU A 104 -5.15 -26.36 18.09
N SER A 105 -6.21 -25.62 17.77
CA SER A 105 -7.45 -25.66 18.55
C SER A 105 -8.14 -27.01 18.59
N ILE A 106 -8.03 -27.82 17.53
CA ILE A 106 -8.73 -29.12 17.43
C ILE A 106 -7.86 -30.30 17.87
N CYS A 107 -6.58 -30.10 18.15
CA CYS A 107 -5.68 -31.19 18.48
C CYS A 107 -6.01 -31.76 19.87
N PRO A 108 -6.50 -33.00 19.99
CA PRO A 108 -6.98 -33.53 21.27
C PRO A 108 -5.85 -33.81 22.27
N VAL A 109 -4.62 -33.94 21.77
CA VAL A 109 -3.42 -34.26 22.55
C VAL A 109 -2.47 -33.07 22.70
N GLY A 110 -2.85 -31.88 22.21
CA GLY A 110 -2.03 -30.68 22.30
C GLY A 110 -0.67 -30.78 21.60
N ALA A 111 -0.58 -31.59 20.54
CA ALA A 111 0.67 -31.80 19.80
C ALA A 111 1.01 -30.63 18.85
N ILE A 112 0.06 -29.74 18.57
CA ILE A 112 0.21 -28.64 17.61
C ILE A 112 0.25 -27.32 18.36
N PHE A 113 1.20 -26.45 18.03
CA PHE A 113 1.32 -25.13 18.64
C PHE A 113 1.75 -24.07 17.62
N SER A 114 1.41 -22.81 17.90
CA SER A 114 1.77 -21.66 17.07
C SER A 114 3.19 -21.16 17.37
N LYS A 115 4.02 -21.03 16.33
CA LYS A 115 5.38 -20.46 16.39
C LYS A 115 5.42 -19.08 15.72
N PRO A 116 5.91 -18.03 16.39
CA PRO A 116 6.13 -16.73 15.76
C PRO A 116 7.07 -16.84 14.56
N VAL A 117 6.73 -16.18 13.46
CA VAL A 117 7.55 -16.13 12.25
C VAL A 117 7.87 -14.69 11.91
N LEU A 118 9.17 -14.43 11.70
CA LEU A 118 9.67 -13.15 11.23
C LEU A 118 9.30 -12.99 9.76
N THR A 119 8.32 -12.13 9.46
CA THR A 119 7.77 -11.95 8.11
C THR A 119 8.18 -10.64 7.46
N GLY A 120 8.79 -9.72 8.20
CA GLY A 120 9.26 -8.45 7.65
C GLY A 120 10.08 -7.64 8.63
N GLU A 121 10.44 -6.44 8.19
CA GLU A 121 11.15 -5.44 8.98
C GLU A 121 10.46 -4.09 8.80
N LEU A 122 10.12 -3.43 9.92
CA LEU A 122 9.68 -2.05 9.95
C LEU A 122 10.90 -1.13 10.00
N MET A 123 10.85 -0.03 9.25
CA MET A 123 11.89 0.99 9.20
C MET A 123 11.27 2.36 9.45
N LEU A 124 11.80 3.09 10.43
CA LEU A 124 11.40 4.45 10.76
C LEU A 124 12.59 5.39 10.66
N TYR A 125 12.48 6.41 9.80
CA TYR A 125 13.43 7.50 9.70
C TYR A 125 12.88 8.70 10.45
N LEU A 126 13.72 9.30 11.30
CA LEU A 126 13.40 10.46 12.12
C LEU A 126 14.53 11.48 11.94
N ASP A 127 14.42 12.29 10.89
CA ASP A 127 15.34 13.40 10.62
C ASP A 127 14.57 14.72 10.57
N ASP A 128 14.79 15.54 9.54
CA ASP A 128 13.96 16.70 9.22
C ASP A 128 12.51 16.32 8.89
N ALA A 129 12.23 15.06 8.59
CA ALA A 129 10.91 14.50 8.35
C ALA A 129 10.74 13.12 9.01
N ILE A 130 9.49 12.71 9.11
CA ILE A 130 9.08 11.39 9.58
C ILE A 130 8.74 10.56 8.35
N PHE A 131 9.55 9.53 8.11
CA PHE A 131 9.29 8.57 7.04
C PHE A 131 9.15 7.16 7.60
N SER A 132 7.98 6.57 7.38
CA SER A 132 7.65 5.21 7.79
C SER A 132 7.57 4.28 6.60
N THR A 133 8.27 3.15 6.64
CA THR A 133 8.19 2.12 5.61
C THR A 133 8.42 0.74 6.22
N ALA A 134 8.23 -0.30 5.44
CA ALA A 134 8.58 -1.66 5.81
C ALA A 134 8.98 -2.46 4.58
N GLN A 135 9.67 -3.57 4.85
CA GLN A 135 9.98 -4.56 3.83
C GLN A 135 9.48 -5.92 4.29
N LEU A 136 8.63 -6.53 3.47
CA LEU A 136 8.18 -7.90 3.69
C LEU A 136 9.25 -8.89 3.21
N ARG A 137 9.42 -10.00 3.93
CA ARG A 137 10.30 -11.09 3.50
C ARG A 137 9.61 -11.91 2.42
N MET A 138 10.37 -12.29 1.40
CA MET A 138 9.87 -13.12 0.30
C MET A 138 9.18 -14.38 0.84
N GLY A 139 8.03 -14.73 0.27
CA GLY A 139 7.23 -15.88 0.71
C GLY A 139 6.35 -15.63 1.93
N SER A 140 6.39 -14.44 2.53
CA SER A 140 5.45 -14.06 3.60
C SER A 140 4.16 -13.52 2.96
N GLY A 141 3.02 -14.16 3.23
CA GLY A 141 1.70 -13.62 2.86
C GLY A 141 1.26 -12.46 3.77
N ASN A 142 0.04 -11.97 3.57
CA ASN A 142 -0.65 -11.03 4.48
C ASN A 142 0.03 -9.65 4.70
N SER A 143 0.51 -9.01 3.64
CA SER A 143 1.11 -7.66 3.68
C SER A 143 0.20 -6.56 4.27
N GLY A 144 -1.13 -6.76 4.31
CA GLY A 144 -2.07 -5.78 4.88
C GLY A 144 -1.86 -5.46 6.37
N MET A 145 -1.45 -6.43 7.19
CA MET A 145 -1.15 -6.16 8.59
C MET A 145 0.14 -5.33 8.74
N LEU A 146 1.16 -5.62 7.91
CA LEU A 146 2.39 -4.84 7.90
C LEU A 146 2.13 -3.39 7.46
N VAL A 147 1.30 -3.18 6.43
CA VAL A 147 0.84 -1.84 6.03
C VAL A 147 0.14 -1.10 7.17
N THR A 148 -0.66 -1.80 7.98
CA THR A 148 -1.31 -1.22 9.16
C THR A 148 -0.27 -0.75 10.18
N GLU A 149 0.76 -1.56 10.43
CA GLU A 149 1.85 -1.18 11.33
C GLU A 149 2.71 -0.02 10.77
N VAL A 150 2.96 0.05 9.46
CA VAL A 150 3.64 1.21 8.83
C VAL A 150 2.87 2.51 9.11
N LYS A 151 1.56 2.52 8.91
CA LYS A 151 0.72 3.69 9.19
C LYS A 151 0.67 4.03 10.67
N LYS A 152 0.59 3.02 11.55
CA LYS A 152 0.59 3.20 13.00
C LYS A 152 1.92 3.77 13.50
N GLN A 153 3.04 3.26 13.00
CA GLN A 153 4.38 3.77 13.28
C GLN A 153 4.50 5.24 12.86
N MET A 154 4.05 5.60 11.66
CA MET A 154 4.02 6.99 11.17
C MET A 154 3.21 7.89 12.11
N ARG A 155 1.98 7.51 12.46
CA ARG A 155 1.10 8.31 13.34
C ARG A 155 1.67 8.46 14.75
N THR A 156 2.28 7.41 15.28
CA THR A 156 2.85 7.42 16.64
C THR A 156 4.09 8.31 16.70
N ALA A 157 4.89 8.34 15.64
CA ALA A 157 6.05 9.22 15.54
C ALA A 157 5.67 10.69 15.32
N ALA A 158 4.55 10.96 14.64
CA ALA A 158 4.05 12.30 14.33
C ALA A 158 3.37 12.98 15.55
N ILE A 159 4.11 13.15 16.64
CA ILE A 159 3.65 13.75 17.91
C ILE A 159 3.49 15.29 17.78
N THR A 160 4.08 15.89 16.76
CA THR A 160 4.04 17.33 16.45
C THR A 160 2.84 17.74 15.60
N ASP A 161 2.49 19.03 15.67
CA ASP A 161 1.38 19.62 14.91
C ASP A 161 1.74 19.74 13.42
N HIS A 162 1.49 18.67 12.68
CA HIS A 162 1.61 18.62 11.23
C HIS A 162 0.23 18.64 10.57
N ASP A 163 0.08 19.44 9.53
CA ASP A 163 -1.21 19.60 8.85
C ASP A 163 -1.51 18.45 7.89
N LEU A 164 -0.48 17.83 7.29
CA LEU A 164 -0.64 16.88 6.20
C LEU A 164 0.38 15.72 6.28
N ALA A 165 -0.13 14.50 6.12
CA ALA A 165 0.65 13.31 5.82
C ALA A 165 0.32 12.80 4.41
N ILE A 166 1.35 12.45 3.64
CA ILE A 166 1.23 11.82 2.33
C ILE A 166 1.58 10.34 2.45
N ILE A 167 0.69 9.46 2.02
CA ILE A 167 0.89 8.01 2.10
C ILE A 167 0.95 7.46 0.68
N ASP A 168 2.08 6.86 0.30
CA ASP A 168 2.20 6.08 -0.92
C ASP A 168 1.62 4.67 -0.66
N GLY A 169 0.42 4.39 -1.17
CA GLY A 169 -0.30 3.15 -0.89
C GLY A 169 0.25 1.94 -1.64
N SER A 170 -0.22 0.74 -1.33
CA SER A 170 0.11 -0.46 -2.12
C SER A 170 -0.67 -0.49 -3.44
N PRO A 171 -0.11 -1.02 -4.53
CA PRO A 171 -0.89 -1.28 -5.74
C PRO A 171 -1.88 -2.44 -5.52
N GLY A 172 -2.88 -2.56 -6.40
CA GLY A 172 -3.78 -3.73 -6.43
C GLY A 172 -5.17 -3.44 -5.90
N ILE A 173 -5.81 -4.49 -5.38
CA ILE A 173 -7.18 -4.48 -4.83
C ILE A 173 -7.32 -5.37 -3.57
N GLY A 174 -6.21 -5.84 -3.02
CA GLY A 174 -6.18 -6.82 -1.92
C GLY A 174 -6.16 -6.20 -0.52
N CYS A 175 -5.85 -7.02 0.49
CA CYS A 175 -5.72 -6.61 1.89
C CYS A 175 -4.80 -5.38 2.11
N PRO A 176 -3.67 -5.21 1.39
CA PRO A 176 -2.81 -4.03 1.52
C PRO A 176 -3.52 -2.71 1.15
N VAL A 177 -4.41 -2.76 0.15
CA VAL A 177 -5.22 -1.60 -0.25
C VAL A 177 -6.25 -1.26 0.82
N ILE A 178 -6.92 -2.28 1.37
CA ILE A 178 -7.89 -2.10 2.47
C ILE A 178 -7.20 -1.47 3.69
N ALA A 179 -6.03 -2.00 4.09
CA ALA A 179 -5.24 -1.45 5.19
C ALA A 179 -4.77 -0.01 4.90
N SER A 180 -4.38 0.28 3.66
CA SER A 180 -3.98 1.61 3.23
C SER A 180 -5.14 2.61 3.35
N ILE A 181 -6.34 2.25 2.90
CA ILE A 181 -7.54 3.11 2.94
C ILE A 181 -8.02 3.35 4.38
N SER A 182 -7.94 2.34 5.25
CA SER A 182 -8.50 2.42 6.60
C SER A 182 -7.96 3.61 7.41
N GLY A 183 -8.86 4.54 7.80
CA GLY A 183 -8.54 5.67 8.67
C GLY A 183 -7.76 6.82 8.02
N VAL A 184 -7.77 6.95 6.69
CA VAL A 184 -7.27 8.16 5.98
C VAL A 184 -8.42 9.13 5.69
N ASP A 185 -8.12 10.42 5.52
CA ASP A 185 -9.12 11.44 5.21
C ASP A 185 -9.56 11.40 3.74
N MET A 186 -8.62 11.11 2.84
CA MET A 186 -8.87 11.12 1.40
C MET A 186 -7.95 10.15 0.67
N VAL A 187 -8.49 9.56 -0.41
CA VAL A 187 -7.74 8.79 -1.40
C VAL A 187 -7.67 9.58 -2.71
N LEU A 188 -6.47 9.79 -3.25
CA LEU A 188 -6.24 10.12 -4.64
C LEU A 188 -5.92 8.83 -5.40
N ILE A 189 -6.82 8.41 -6.30
CA ILE A 189 -6.58 7.25 -7.16
C ILE A 189 -5.90 7.73 -8.44
N VAL A 190 -4.73 7.16 -8.70
CA VAL A 190 -3.98 7.30 -9.95
C VAL A 190 -4.44 6.20 -10.90
N ALA A 191 -5.20 6.59 -11.92
CA ALA A 191 -5.67 5.70 -12.98
C ALA A 191 -4.76 5.81 -14.22
N GLU A 192 -4.74 4.77 -15.05
CA GLU A 192 -4.10 4.75 -16.36
C GLU A 192 -5.14 4.25 -17.38
N PRO A 193 -5.20 4.80 -18.61
CA PRO A 193 -6.26 4.51 -19.59
C PRO A 193 -6.11 3.14 -20.28
N SER A 194 -6.07 2.09 -19.46
CA SER A 194 -6.07 0.69 -19.88
C SER A 194 -7.32 0.00 -19.34
N VAL A 195 -7.79 -1.05 -20.02
CA VAL A 195 -8.98 -1.82 -19.60
C VAL A 195 -8.83 -2.37 -18.18
N SER A 196 -7.65 -2.90 -17.83
CA SER A 196 -7.34 -3.34 -16.47
C SER A 196 -7.31 -2.18 -15.48
N GLY A 197 -6.66 -1.06 -15.84
CA GLY A 197 -6.60 0.14 -15.00
C GLY A 197 -7.98 0.70 -14.65
N ILE A 198 -8.92 0.69 -15.60
CA ILE A 198 -10.31 1.10 -15.38
C ILE A 198 -11.01 0.14 -14.41
N SER A 199 -10.93 -1.18 -14.67
CA SER A 199 -11.56 -2.20 -13.83
C SER A 199 -11.04 -2.16 -12.38
N ASP A 200 -9.73 -2.01 -12.19
CA ASP A 200 -9.13 -1.94 -10.86
C ASP A 200 -9.47 -0.61 -10.15
N MET A 201 -9.47 0.51 -10.89
CA MET A 201 -9.94 1.80 -10.37
C MET A 201 -11.37 1.70 -9.83
N GLU A 202 -12.30 1.10 -10.58
CA GLU A 202 -13.68 0.90 -10.13
C GLU A 202 -13.76 0.09 -8.83
N ARG A 203 -12.93 -0.94 -8.68
CA ARG A 203 -12.87 -1.77 -7.47
C ARG A 203 -12.31 -1.00 -6.27
N ILE A 204 -11.29 -0.18 -6.47
CA ILE A 204 -10.75 0.69 -5.42
C ILE A 204 -11.80 1.71 -5.00
N ILE A 205 -12.48 2.37 -5.95
CA ILE A 205 -13.56 3.33 -5.64
C ILE A 205 -14.66 2.68 -4.79
N LYS A 206 -15.11 1.48 -5.18
CA LYS A 206 -16.11 0.71 -4.41
C LYS A 206 -15.60 0.36 -3.00
N THR A 207 -14.31 0.06 -2.87
CA THR A 207 -13.68 -0.23 -1.57
C THR A 207 -13.61 1.02 -0.71
N ALA A 208 -13.11 2.14 -1.23
CA ALA A 208 -13.04 3.42 -0.54
C ALA A 208 -14.42 3.92 -0.08
N ALA A 209 -15.46 3.71 -0.91
CA ALA A 209 -16.84 4.03 -0.55
C ALA A 209 -17.35 3.25 0.67
N LYS A 210 -16.96 1.96 0.83
CA LYS A 210 -17.31 1.17 2.03
C LYS A 210 -16.69 1.73 3.31
N PHE A 211 -15.52 2.36 3.20
CA PHE A 211 -14.86 3.07 4.30
C PHE A 211 -15.31 4.52 4.44
N GLN A 212 -16.28 4.97 3.62
CA GLN A 212 -16.75 6.35 3.56
C GLN A 212 -15.61 7.36 3.34
N THR A 213 -14.53 6.91 2.69
CA THR A 213 -13.35 7.72 2.47
C THR A 213 -13.56 8.59 1.24
N ARG A 214 -13.28 9.89 1.39
CA ARG A 214 -13.35 10.82 0.26
C ARG A 214 -12.38 10.37 -0.83
N THR A 215 -12.83 10.35 -2.07
CA THR A 215 -12.04 9.83 -3.18
C THR A 215 -11.96 10.87 -4.30
N ALA A 216 -10.78 11.14 -4.82
CA ALA A 216 -10.57 11.88 -6.07
C ALA A 216 -9.76 11.04 -7.06
N ILE A 217 -9.87 11.38 -8.34
CA ILE A 217 -9.23 10.65 -9.43
C ILE A 217 -8.29 11.58 -10.19
N CYS A 218 -7.08 11.10 -10.51
CA CYS A 218 -6.25 11.66 -11.57
C CYS A 218 -5.90 10.58 -12.59
N ILE A 219 -5.74 10.98 -13.86
CA ILE A 219 -5.37 10.06 -14.94
C ILE A 219 -3.92 10.31 -15.29
N ASN A 220 -3.06 9.32 -15.07
CA ASN A 220 -1.69 9.33 -15.53
C ASN A 220 -1.58 8.69 -16.93
N LYS A 221 -0.66 9.19 -17.75
CA LYS A 221 -0.45 8.78 -19.14
C LYS A 221 -1.74 8.81 -19.98
N PHE A 222 -2.54 9.87 -19.80
CA PHE A 222 -3.90 9.96 -20.36
C PHE A 222 -3.94 9.84 -21.90
N ASP A 223 -2.86 10.23 -22.55
CA ASP A 223 -2.65 10.26 -23.99
C ASP A 223 -2.26 8.90 -24.60
N THR A 224 -1.93 7.89 -23.78
CA THR A 224 -1.68 6.53 -24.27
C THR A 224 -2.92 5.85 -24.85
N ASN A 225 -4.11 6.28 -24.43
CA ASN A 225 -5.38 5.88 -25.02
C ASN A 225 -6.47 6.91 -24.67
N ILE A 226 -6.79 7.78 -25.63
CA ILE A 226 -7.75 8.88 -25.43
C ILE A 226 -9.18 8.35 -25.19
N GLU A 227 -9.58 7.28 -25.88
CA GLU A 227 -10.92 6.69 -25.73
C GLU A 227 -11.16 6.22 -24.29
N ASN A 228 -10.20 5.48 -23.72
CA ASN A 228 -10.26 5.02 -22.34
C ASN A 228 -10.16 6.18 -21.34
N THR A 229 -9.41 7.24 -21.65
CA THR A 229 -9.40 8.46 -20.82
C THR A 229 -10.78 9.10 -20.74
N VAL A 230 -11.50 9.19 -21.87
CA VAL A 230 -12.89 9.69 -21.89
C VAL A 230 -13.81 8.79 -21.06
N ILE A 231 -13.61 7.48 -21.07
CA ILE A 231 -14.37 6.53 -20.23
C ILE A 231 -14.14 6.82 -18.74
N ILE A 232 -12.90 7.00 -18.31
CA ILE A 232 -12.57 7.31 -16.90
C ILE A 232 -13.22 8.64 -16.45
N GLU A 233 -13.20 9.66 -17.30
CA GLU A 233 -13.80 10.95 -16.98
C GLU A 233 -15.32 10.90 -16.93
N SER A 234 -15.93 10.22 -17.88
CA SER A 234 -17.37 9.98 -17.90
C SER A 234 -17.80 9.23 -16.65
N PHE A 235 -16.99 8.27 -16.18
CA PHE A 235 -17.20 7.60 -14.91
C PHE A 235 -17.13 8.58 -13.74
N CYS A 236 -16.11 9.46 -13.69
CA CYS A 236 -15.99 10.47 -12.63
C CYS A 236 -17.22 11.39 -12.57
N GLN A 237 -17.71 11.87 -13.72
CA GLN A 237 -18.90 12.69 -13.81
C GLN A 237 -20.16 11.95 -13.35
N LYS A 238 -20.36 10.73 -13.85
CA LYS A 238 -21.53 9.89 -13.53
C LYS A 238 -21.66 9.61 -12.03
N PHE A 239 -20.55 9.41 -11.34
CA PHE A 239 -20.51 9.10 -9.92
C PHE A 239 -20.18 10.31 -9.02
N ASN A 240 -20.16 11.52 -9.59
CA ASN A 240 -19.82 12.76 -8.91
C ASN A 240 -18.51 12.68 -8.11
N LEU A 241 -17.49 12.05 -8.70
CA LEU A 241 -16.16 11.90 -8.12
C LEU A 241 -15.31 13.13 -8.48
N PRO A 242 -14.69 13.79 -7.49
CA PRO A 242 -13.74 14.87 -7.73
C PRO A 242 -12.63 14.45 -8.71
N PHE A 243 -12.46 15.22 -9.78
CA PHE A 243 -11.43 14.99 -10.79
C PHE A 243 -10.28 15.98 -10.61
N ALA A 244 -9.11 15.46 -10.25
CA ALA A 244 -7.93 16.27 -9.96
C ALA A 244 -7.19 16.69 -11.24
N GLY A 245 -7.22 15.88 -12.31
CA GLY A 245 -6.65 16.24 -13.61
C GLY A 245 -6.00 15.08 -14.36
N ARG A 246 -5.21 15.45 -15.39
CA ARG A 246 -4.54 14.53 -16.32
C ARG A 246 -3.04 14.81 -16.33
N ILE A 247 -2.23 13.75 -16.46
CA ILE A 247 -0.78 13.81 -16.65
C ILE A 247 -0.45 13.10 -17.97
N PRO A 248 0.22 13.76 -18.93
CA PRO A 248 0.62 13.11 -20.19
C PRO A 248 1.69 12.05 -19.96
N PHE A 249 1.84 11.15 -20.91
CA PHE A 249 2.98 10.26 -20.97
C PHE A 249 4.24 11.09 -21.25
N ASP A 250 5.21 10.99 -20.36
CA ASP A 250 6.42 11.78 -20.43
C ASP A 250 7.65 10.89 -20.16
N PRO A 251 8.52 10.66 -21.16
CA PRO A 251 9.75 9.88 -20.99
C PRO A 251 10.70 10.44 -19.94
N ASP A 252 10.62 11.73 -19.61
CA ASP A 252 11.46 12.34 -18.58
C ASP A 252 11.13 11.82 -17.18
N VAL A 253 9.95 11.23 -16.96
CA VAL A 253 9.61 10.53 -15.71
C VAL A 253 10.62 9.43 -15.39
N VAL A 254 10.99 8.63 -16.38
CA VAL A 254 11.96 7.54 -16.19
C VAL A 254 13.34 8.10 -15.89
N LYS A 255 13.72 9.20 -16.54
CA LYS A 255 15.01 9.87 -16.30
C LYS A 255 15.09 10.46 -14.90
N ALA A 256 14.01 11.06 -14.39
CA ALA A 256 13.93 11.62 -13.04
C ALA A 256 14.15 10.52 -11.99
N ILE A 257 13.40 9.43 -12.07
CA ILE A 257 13.47 8.30 -11.13
C ILE A 257 14.88 7.70 -11.12
N ASN A 258 15.48 7.46 -12.29
CA ASN A 258 16.84 6.91 -12.41
C ASN A 258 17.92 7.84 -11.83
N ARG A 259 17.62 9.12 -11.64
CA ARG A 259 18.51 10.11 -11.01
C ARG A 259 18.20 10.34 -9.52
N GLY A 260 17.24 9.60 -8.95
CA GLY A 260 16.77 9.83 -7.57
C GLY A 260 16.05 11.18 -7.41
N GLN A 261 15.48 11.71 -8.50
CA GLN A 261 14.78 13.00 -8.53
C GLN A 261 13.27 12.81 -8.66
N SER A 262 12.50 13.75 -8.12
CA SER A 262 11.05 13.77 -8.34
C SER A 262 10.73 14.43 -9.68
N ILE A 263 9.60 14.07 -10.29
CA ILE A 263 9.20 14.65 -11.59
C ILE A 263 9.01 16.17 -11.55
N VAL A 264 8.74 16.73 -10.38
CA VAL A 264 8.55 18.17 -10.17
C VAL A 264 9.86 18.95 -10.05
N ASP A 265 11.00 18.25 -9.98
CA ASP A 265 12.35 18.83 -10.01
C ASP A 265 12.82 19.15 -11.43
N MET A 266 12.19 18.53 -12.41
CA MET A 266 12.46 18.73 -13.83
C MET A 266 11.40 19.66 -14.42
N ASP A 267 11.79 20.52 -15.35
CA ASP A 267 10.83 21.29 -16.15
C ASP A 267 10.36 20.46 -17.34
N CYS A 268 9.40 19.57 -17.09
CA CYS A 268 8.78 18.73 -18.10
C CYS A 268 7.25 18.81 -18.05
N GLU A 269 6.58 18.25 -19.06
CA GLU A 269 5.12 18.36 -19.19
C GLU A 269 4.40 17.63 -18.06
N ALA A 270 4.86 16.42 -17.72
CA ALA A 270 4.31 15.67 -16.59
C ALA A 270 4.55 16.38 -15.25
N GLY A 271 5.70 17.03 -15.07
CA GLY A 271 6.02 17.81 -13.87
C GLY A 271 5.08 19.00 -13.67
N ARG A 272 4.82 19.77 -14.74
CA ARG A 272 3.85 20.88 -14.72
C ARG A 272 2.41 20.39 -14.49
N ALA A 273 2.01 19.31 -15.15
CA ALA A 273 0.69 18.69 -14.94
C ALA A 273 0.50 18.19 -13.50
N THR A 274 1.54 17.58 -12.92
CA THR A 274 1.54 17.08 -11.54
C THR A 274 1.39 18.23 -10.53
N LYS A 275 2.03 19.38 -10.76
CA LYS A 275 1.84 20.60 -9.94
C LYS A 275 0.38 21.07 -9.93
N ASN A 276 -0.25 21.15 -11.10
CA ASN A 276 -1.66 21.54 -11.19
C ASN A 276 -2.60 20.54 -10.49
N ILE A 277 -2.32 19.25 -10.60
CA ILE A 277 -3.08 18.18 -9.93
C ILE A 277 -2.89 18.25 -8.41
N PHE A 278 -1.68 18.54 -7.95
CA PHE A 278 -1.40 18.76 -6.54
C PHE A 278 -2.27 19.89 -5.97
N ASP A 279 -2.24 21.07 -6.58
CA ASP A 279 -3.01 22.23 -6.11
C ASP A 279 -4.51 21.93 -6.03
N LYS A 280 -5.07 21.28 -7.05
CA LYS A 280 -6.46 20.84 -7.06
C LYS A 280 -6.74 19.79 -5.98
N THR A 281 -5.85 18.83 -5.79
CA THR A 281 -6.04 17.77 -4.79
C THR A 281 -6.01 18.32 -3.37
N ILE A 282 -5.13 19.27 -3.07
CA ILE A 282 -5.06 19.93 -1.76
C ILE A 282 -6.32 20.74 -1.49
N LYS A 283 -6.81 21.52 -2.47
CA LYS A 283 -8.10 22.23 -2.34
C LYS A 283 -9.26 21.27 -2.05
N ILE A 284 -9.31 20.15 -2.78
CA ILE A 284 -10.31 19.09 -2.53
C ILE A 284 -10.16 18.59 -1.09
N LEU A 285 -8.96 18.18 -0.67
CA LEU A 285 -8.68 17.62 0.66
C LEU A 285 -9.14 18.55 1.80
N PHE A 286 -8.78 19.82 1.72
CA PHE A 286 -9.08 20.81 2.77
C PHE A 286 -10.45 21.49 2.63
N GLN A 287 -11.25 21.11 1.62
CA GLN A 287 -12.58 21.69 1.36
C GLN A 287 -12.55 23.21 1.10
N GLU A 288 -11.44 23.73 0.58
CA GLU A 288 -11.38 25.12 0.12
C GLU A 288 -12.27 25.24 -1.13
N SER A 289 -13.19 26.20 -1.13
CA SER A 289 -14.05 26.48 -2.28
C SER A 289 -13.19 26.68 -3.52
N LEU A 290 -13.48 25.91 -4.58
CA LEU A 290 -12.95 26.13 -5.93
C LEU A 290 -13.52 27.47 -6.43
N GLY A 291 -12.88 28.58 -6.01
CA GLY A 291 -13.15 29.92 -6.50
C GLY A 291 -12.70 30.08 -7.94
#